data_AF-A0AAN7FLY6-F1
#
_entry.id   AF-A0AAN7FLY6-F1
#
_cell.length_a   1.000
_cell.length_b   1.000
_cell.length_c   1.000
_cell.angle_alpha   90.00
_cell.angle_beta   90.00
_cell.angle_gamma   90.00
#
_symmetry.space_group_name_H-M   'P 1'
#
loop_
_entity.id
_entity.type
_entity.pdbx_description
1 polymer ?
#
loop_
_entity_poly.entity_id
_entity_poly.type
_entity_poly.pdbx_seq_one_letter_code
_entity_poly.pdbx_strand_id
1 'polypeptide(L)'
;MGSVGTVICKTTLVCAPLMAETVEQIMTDMYKAKVQGADLVEIRLDYIKNFQPRQDLETILKKKPLPVLIVYRPKWEGGQYEGDEHTRLETLHTAKELGADYIDFELKVASNLMEELKMNCHSGSKVIVSCYVNGVTPLEEDLNRLVMSMQSTGADIIKLVINATNITEISRIFHLLSHCQVPLIAYSIGERGLISQILCPKFGGFLVYGSMEGNSVPGLPTLENLRQAYKVEDIDEDTKVFGLISKPVGHSKGPLLHNPTFRRVKYNAIYVPMFVDDLKDFFSVYSSPEFEFAGFSVGFPYKEAVVEFCDEVHPLAKAIGAVNTIIRRSSDGKWVGYNTDREASITAIEDALKHRGCTNGETSFDSPLAGKQFVLAGAGGAGRALAVGAKSRGARVVIFDIDFERAKTLAHEVSGEARPFEEVFNFHPEKGAILANATPLGMHPNTDRIPVAEVTLQDYRLVFDSVYTPRKTRLLKDAEAAGAIIVSGVEMFLRQAIGQLNLFTGKEAPEEFMRDIILAKF
;
A
#
# COMPACT_ATOMS: atom_id res chain seq x y z
N MET A 1 -23.11 -13.26 -36.20
CA MET A 1 -22.46 -14.46 -35.64
C MET A 1 -22.24 -14.17 -34.16
N GLY A 2 -23.02 -14.82 -33.30
CA GLY A 2 -23.10 -14.47 -31.88
C GLY A 2 -21.93 -15.05 -31.10
N SER A 3 -21.25 -14.19 -30.35
CA SER A 3 -20.35 -14.62 -29.27
C SER A 3 -21.20 -15.07 -28.09
N VAL A 4 -21.16 -16.37 -27.80
CA VAL A 4 -21.66 -16.93 -26.55
C VAL A 4 -20.76 -16.39 -25.45
N GLY A 5 -21.22 -15.35 -24.76
CA GLY A 5 -20.57 -14.83 -23.57
C GLY A 5 -20.73 -15.83 -22.45
N THR A 6 -19.66 -16.59 -22.17
CA THR A 6 -19.59 -17.40 -20.96
C THR A 6 -19.43 -16.45 -19.78
N VAL A 7 -20.48 -16.33 -18.97
CA VAL A 7 -20.49 -15.54 -17.73
C VAL A 7 -19.53 -16.22 -16.75
N ILE A 8 -18.28 -15.75 -16.71
CA ILE A 8 -17.33 -16.10 -15.65
C ILE A 8 -17.81 -15.40 -14.38
N CYS A 9 -17.84 -16.15 -13.27
CA CYS A 9 -18.36 -15.73 -11.97
C CYS A 9 -17.79 -14.35 -11.56
N LYS A 10 -18.65 -13.33 -11.48
CA LYS A 10 -18.27 -11.90 -11.37
C LYS A 10 -17.66 -11.45 -10.03
N THR A 11 -17.46 -12.33 -9.06
CA THR A 11 -17.02 -11.93 -7.71
C THR A 11 -15.78 -12.69 -7.29
N THR A 12 -14.65 -11.99 -7.16
CA THR A 12 -13.42 -12.52 -6.59
C THR A 12 -13.63 -12.90 -5.13
N LEU A 13 -13.20 -14.11 -4.75
CA LEU A 13 -13.36 -14.63 -3.39
C LEU A 13 -12.20 -14.21 -2.49
N VAL A 14 -12.48 -13.93 -1.22
CA VAL A 14 -11.47 -13.68 -0.19
C VAL A 14 -11.16 -14.95 0.59
N CYS A 15 -9.92 -15.42 0.51
CA CYS A 15 -9.45 -16.64 1.16
C CYS A 15 -8.51 -16.35 2.33
N ALA A 16 -8.77 -16.99 3.48
CA ALA A 16 -7.87 -16.93 4.62
C ALA A 16 -6.98 -18.19 4.69
N PRO A 17 -5.64 -18.08 4.62
CA PRO A 17 -4.77 -19.23 4.82
C PRO A 17 -4.64 -19.56 6.32
N LEU A 18 -4.83 -20.83 6.66
CA LEU A 18 -4.76 -21.38 8.01
C LEU A 18 -3.56 -22.33 8.12
N MET A 19 -2.61 -21.98 8.98
CA MET A 19 -1.32 -22.67 9.16
C MET A 19 -1.13 -23.15 10.61
N ALA A 20 -2.24 -23.41 11.32
CA ALA A 20 -2.17 -23.85 12.71
C ALA A 20 -1.63 -25.29 12.82
N GLU A 21 -0.96 -25.58 13.94
CA GLU A 21 -0.27 -26.86 14.13
C GLU A 21 -1.19 -28.01 14.60
N THR A 22 -2.45 -27.74 14.95
CA THR A 22 -3.41 -28.76 15.42
C THR A 22 -4.77 -28.60 14.75
N VAL A 23 -5.51 -29.70 14.65
CA VAL A 23 -6.87 -29.73 14.09
C VAL A 23 -7.84 -28.87 14.90
N GLU A 24 -7.75 -28.87 16.24
CA GLU A 24 -8.63 -28.04 17.07
C GLU A 24 -8.43 -26.54 16.81
N GLN A 25 -7.17 -26.13 16.60
CA GLN A 25 -6.86 -24.74 16.30
C GLN A 25 -7.30 -24.37 14.89
N ILE A 26 -7.11 -25.24 13.88
CA ILE A 26 -7.67 -25.05 12.53
C ILE A 26 -9.18 -24.85 12.61
N MET A 27 -9.90 -25.71 13.33
CA MET A 27 -11.35 -25.57 13.52
C MET A 27 -11.73 -24.21 14.10
N THR A 28 -11.04 -23.79 15.16
CA THR A 28 -11.27 -22.49 15.80
C THR A 28 -11.01 -21.33 14.84
N ASP A 29 -9.92 -21.41 14.08
CA ASP A 29 -9.50 -20.38 13.15
C ASP A 29 -10.42 -20.27 11.93
N MET A 30 -11.06 -21.35 11.49
CA MET A 30 -12.11 -21.26 10.45
C MET A 30 -13.29 -20.39 10.90
N TYR A 31 -13.74 -20.51 12.16
CA TYR A 31 -14.81 -19.65 12.68
C TYR A 31 -14.36 -18.20 12.79
N LYS A 32 -13.10 -17.96 13.22
CA LYS A 32 -12.54 -16.60 13.27
C LYS A 32 -12.44 -15.99 11.87
N ALA A 33 -11.93 -16.74 10.88
CA ALA A 33 -11.84 -16.30 9.50
C ALA A 33 -13.22 -15.90 8.95
N LYS A 34 -14.26 -16.68 9.24
CA LYS A 34 -15.65 -16.35 8.88
C LYS A 34 -16.12 -15.03 9.50
N VAL A 35 -15.88 -14.84 10.79
CA VAL A 35 -16.23 -13.60 11.50
C VAL A 35 -15.46 -12.40 10.93
N GLN A 36 -14.21 -12.59 10.53
CA GLN A 36 -13.37 -11.58 9.87
C GLN A 36 -13.71 -11.38 8.39
N GLY A 37 -14.70 -12.09 7.85
CA GLY A 37 -15.24 -11.88 6.51
C GLY A 37 -14.54 -12.66 5.40
N ALA A 38 -13.87 -13.78 5.68
CA ALA A 38 -13.39 -14.68 4.63
C ALA A 38 -14.57 -15.40 3.94
N ASP A 39 -14.49 -15.55 2.62
CA ASP A 39 -15.45 -16.33 1.83
C ASP A 39 -15.12 -17.82 1.84
N LEU A 40 -13.83 -18.16 1.97
CA LEU A 40 -13.33 -19.51 2.14
C LEU A 40 -12.02 -19.52 2.96
N VAL A 41 -11.56 -20.71 3.32
CA VAL A 41 -10.28 -20.92 4.02
C VAL A 41 -9.39 -21.89 3.25
N GLU A 42 -8.09 -21.59 3.20
CA GLU A 42 -7.06 -22.53 2.73
C GLU A 42 -6.47 -23.22 3.96
N ILE A 43 -6.68 -24.53 4.09
CA ILE A 43 -6.11 -25.32 5.19
C ILE A 43 -4.80 -25.94 4.72
N ARG A 44 -3.70 -25.52 5.35
CA ARG A 44 -2.35 -26.04 5.10
C ARG A 44 -2.08 -27.27 5.97
N LEU A 45 -2.41 -28.44 5.44
CA LEU A 45 -2.21 -29.73 6.12
C LEU A 45 -0.74 -29.97 6.47
N ASP A 46 0.18 -29.41 5.69
CA ASP A 46 1.62 -29.52 5.92
C ASP A 46 2.10 -28.87 7.23
N TYR A 47 1.29 -28.02 7.86
CA TYR A 47 1.61 -27.41 9.16
C TYR A 47 1.07 -28.22 10.36
N ILE A 48 0.12 -29.14 10.15
CA ILE A 48 -0.52 -29.89 11.24
C ILE A 48 0.42 -30.99 11.73
N LYS A 49 0.77 -30.94 13.01
CA LYS A 49 1.63 -31.95 13.64
C LYS A 49 0.85 -33.23 13.92
N ASN A 50 1.46 -34.38 13.66
CA ASN A 50 0.87 -35.73 13.88
C ASN A 50 -0.47 -35.94 13.15
N PHE A 51 -0.62 -35.35 11.97
CA PHE A 51 -1.85 -35.42 11.18
C PHE A 51 -2.22 -36.85 10.79
N GLN A 52 -3.46 -37.25 11.06
CA GLN A 52 -4.05 -38.54 10.73
C GLN A 52 -5.07 -38.35 9.60
N PRO A 53 -4.68 -38.60 8.33
CA PRO A 53 -5.41 -38.12 7.15
C PRO A 53 -6.93 -38.29 7.19
N ARG A 54 -7.43 -39.52 7.31
CA ARG A 54 -8.86 -39.78 7.23
C ARG A 54 -9.63 -39.22 8.43
N GLN A 55 -9.16 -39.48 9.64
CA GLN A 55 -9.84 -39.08 10.88
C GLN A 55 -9.89 -37.55 11.05
N ASP A 56 -8.78 -36.88 10.76
CA ASP A 56 -8.69 -35.43 10.91
C ASP A 56 -9.46 -34.71 9.80
N LEU A 57 -9.40 -35.18 8.55
CA LEU A 57 -10.22 -34.66 7.47
C LEU A 57 -11.71 -34.83 7.74
N GLU A 58 -12.15 -36.00 8.22
CA GLU A 58 -13.55 -36.21 8.62
C GLU A 58 -13.97 -35.20 9.69
N THR A 59 -13.10 -34.90 10.65
CA THR A 59 -13.36 -33.92 11.70
C THR A 59 -13.48 -32.50 11.14
N ILE A 60 -12.55 -32.10 10.28
CA ILE A 60 -12.49 -30.78 9.66
C ILE A 60 -13.70 -30.55 8.75
N LEU A 61 -13.93 -31.48 7.82
CA LEU A 61 -14.89 -31.32 6.72
C LEU A 61 -16.33 -31.45 7.19
N LYS A 62 -16.60 -32.26 8.23
CA LYS A 62 -17.96 -32.42 8.79
C LYS A 62 -18.47 -31.17 9.50
N LYS A 63 -17.57 -30.30 10.00
CA LYS A 63 -17.91 -29.13 10.82
C LYS A 63 -17.43 -27.80 10.22
N LYS A 64 -17.07 -27.78 8.93
CA LYS A 64 -16.56 -26.58 8.25
C LYS A 64 -17.63 -25.45 8.22
N PRO A 65 -17.34 -24.25 8.75
CA PRO A 65 -18.30 -23.13 8.73
C PRO A 65 -18.28 -22.34 7.41
N LEU A 66 -17.30 -22.61 6.56
CA LEU A 66 -17.01 -21.99 5.26
C LEU A 66 -16.61 -23.08 4.26
N PRO A 67 -16.67 -22.79 2.95
CA PRO A 67 -15.94 -23.56 1.95
C PRO A 67 -14.45 -23.69 2.31
N VAL A 68 -13.87 -24.84 2.00
CA VAL A 68 -12.49 -25.18 2.33
C VAL A 68 -11.71 -25.56 1.08
N LEU A 69 -10.52 -24.98 0.97
CA LEU A 69 -9.46 -25.38 0.07
C LEU A 69 -8.42 -26.19 0.85
N ILE A 70 -8.27 -27.46 0.51
CA ILE A 70 -7.30 -28.34 1.15
C ILE A 70 -5.99 -28.34 0.36
N VAL A 71 -4.90 -28.03 1.04
CA VAL A 71 -3.55 -27.97 0.47
C VAL A 71 -2.61 -28.79 1.34
N TYR A 72 -1.85 -29.70 0.72
CA TYR A 72 -0.82 -30.48 1.40
C TYR A 72 0.54 -30.26 0.73
N ARG A 73 1.13 -29.09 0.96
CA ARG A 73 2.26 -28.59 0.16
C ARG A 73 3.58 -29.30 0.55
N PRO A 74 4.31 -29.91 -0.40
CA PRO A 74 5.61 -30.53 -0.14
C PRO A 74 6.74 -29.50 -0.06
N LYS A 75 7.85 -29.84 0.61
CA LYS A 75 9.00 -28.92 0.75
C LYS A 75 9.60 -28.46 -0.58
N TRP A 76 9.59 -29.30 -1.61
CA TRP A 76 10.12 -28.94 -2.93
C TRP A 76 9.30 -27.86 -3.65
N GLU A 77 8.07 -27.58 -3.19
CA GLU A 77 7.21 -26.48 -3.67
C GLU A 77 6.95 -25.44 -2.56
N GLY A 78 7.88 -25.30 -1.60
CA GLY A 78 7.82 -24.28 -0.54
C GLY A 78 6.88 -24.59 0.63
N GLY A 79 6.39 -25.82 0.76
CA GLY A 79 5.62 -26.28 1.91
C GLY A 79 6.46 -26.84 3.06
N GLN A 80 5.80 -27.50 4.01
CA GLN A 80 6.45 -28.14 5.16
C GLN A 80 6.42 -29.68 5.09
N TYR A 81 5.65 -30.28 4.18
CA TYR A 81 5.51 -31.73 4.13
C TYR A 81 6.79 -32.42 3.64
N GLU A 82 7.22 -33.40 4.44
CA GLU A 82 8.22 -34.40 4.11
C GLU A 82 7.63 -35.79 4.36
N GLY A 83 7.63 -36.64 3.35
CA GLY A 83 7.05 -37.97 3.45
C GLY A 83 6.92 -38.63 2.08
N ASP A 84 6.16 -39.72 2.06
CA ASP A 84 5.85 -40.46 0.85
C ASP A 84 4.83 -39.72 -0.02
N GLU A 85 5.15 -39.53 -1.29
CA GLU A 85 4.34 -38.74 -2.21
C GLU A 85 2.98 -39.41 -2.48
N HIS A 86 2.94 -40.73 -2.56
CA HIS A 86 1.69 -41.46 -2.79
C HIS A 86 0.70 -41.24 -1.63
N THR A 87 1.17 -41.37 -0.38
CA THR A 87 0.40 -41.09 0.83
C THR A 87 -0.15 -39.65 0.87
N ARG A 88 0.68 -38.67 0.48
CA ARG A 88 0.29 -37.26 0.39
C ARG A 88 -0.85 -37.05 -0.60
N LEU A 89 -0.74 -37.67 -1.77
CA LEU A 89 -1.73 -37.56 -2.84
C LEU A 89 -3.03 -38.28 -2.47
N GLU A 90 -2.96 -39.50 -1.94
CA GLU A 90 -4.13 -40.23 -1.42
C GLU A 90 -4.88 -39.42 -0.34
N THR A 91 -4.16 -38.64 0.47
CA THR A 91 -4.76 -37.72 1.45
C THR A 91 -5.61 -36.64 0.77
N LEU A 92 -5.13 -36.05 -0.33
CA LEU A 92 -5.90 -35.05 -1.10
C LEU A 92 -7.11 -35.68 -1.80
N HIS A 93 -6.97 -36.89 -2.32
CA HIS A 93 -8.10 -37.69 -2.83
C HIS A 93 -9.15 -37.93 -1.74
N THR A 94 -8.70 -38.36 -0.56
CA THR A 94 -9.58 -38.59 0.61
C THR A 94 -10.32 -37.30 0.99
N ALA A 95 -9.65 -36.14 0.96
CA ALA A 95 -10.29 -34.85 1.22
C ALA A 95 -11.42 -34.55 0.22
N LYS A 96 -11.21 -34.86 -1.06
CA LYS A 96 -12.23 -34.72 -2.12
C LYS A 96 -13.42 -35.66 -1.89
N GLU A 97 -13.18 -36.90 -1.50
CA GLU A 97 -14.24 -37.88 -1.20
C GLU A 97 -15.07 -37.46 0.02
N LEU A 98 -14.41 -36.89 1.02
CA LEU A 98 -15.04 -36.40 2.26
C LEU A 98 -15.71 -35.02 2.10
N GLY A 99 -15.71 -34.45 0.89
CA GLY A 99 -16.47 -33.24 0.57
C GLY A 99 -15.73 -31.92 0.77
N ALA A 100 -14.41 -31.88 0.59
CA ALA A 100 -13.68 -30.62 0.40
C ALA A 100 -14.21 -29.87 -0.84
N ASP A 101 -14.35 -28.54 -0.77
CA ASP A 101 -14.87 -27.75 -1.90
C ASP A 101 -13.79 -27.56 -2.97
N TYR A 102 -12.53 -27.43 -2.54
CA TYR A 102 -11.38 -27.34 -3.41
C TYR A 102 -10.22 -28.19 -2.89
N ILE A 103 -9.45 -28.76 -3.81
CA ILE A 103 -8.16 -29.39 -3.53
C ILE A 103 -7.09 -28.79 -4.45
N ASP A 104 -5.86 -28.67 -3.96
CA ASP A 104 -4.72 -28.12 -4.72
C ASP A 104 -3.68 -29.21 -4.98
N PHE A 105 -3.29 -29.37 -6.26
CA PHE A 105 -2.15 -30.18 -6.67
C PHE A 105 -1.09 -29.32 -7.35
N GLU A 106 0.17 -29.64 -7.11
CA GLU A 106 1.27 -29.04 -7.83
C GLU A 106 1.33 -29.54 -9.29
N LEU A 107 1.62 -28.64 -10.24
CA LEU A 107 1.68 -28.94 -11.68
C LEU A 107 2.54 -30.17 -12.01
N LYS A 108 3.66 -30.33 -11.30
CA LYS A 108 4.62 -31.43 -11.51
C LYS A 108 4.00 -32.82 -11.38
N VAL A 109 2.95 -32.96 -10.57
CA VAL A 109 2.27 -34.24 -10.34
C VAL A 109 0.88 -34.27 -10.99
N ALA A 110 0.27 -33.11 -11.26
CA ALA A 110 -1.11 -32.99 -11.75
C ALA A 110 -1.42 -33.88 -12.97
N SER A 111 -0.55 -33.95 -13.99
CA SER A 111 -0.82 -34.74 -15.20
C SER A 111 -1.02 -36.23 -14.94
N ASN A 112 -0.32 -36.81 -13.96
CA ASN A 112 -0.43 -38.23 -13.63
C ASN A 112 -1.69 -38.55 -12.80
N LEU A 113 -2.17 -37.57 -12.01
CA LEU A 113 -3.29 -37.76 -11.08
C LEU A 113 -4.66 -37.44 -11.68
N MET A 114 -4.70 -36.54 -12.67
CA MET A 114 -5.98 -36.09 -13.23
C MET A 114 -6.72 -37.21 -13.99
N GLU A 115 -6.00 -38.20 -14.53
CA GLU A 115 -6.62 -39.39 -15.13
C GLU A 115 -7.31 -40.27 -14.07
N GLU A 116 -6.68 -40.46 -12.91
CA GLU A 116 -7.23 -41.23 -11.78
C GLU A 116 -8.41 -40.51 -11.12
N LEU A 117 -8.33 -39.18 -10.98
CA LEU A 117 -9.39 -38.34 -10.40
C LEU A 117 -10.65 -38.29 -11.26
N LYS A 118 -10.51 -38.32 -12.59
CA LYS A 118 -11.64 -38.29 -13.54
C LYS A 118 -12.43 -39.61 -13.57
N MET A 119 -11.87 -40.72 -13.10
CA MET A 119 -12.60 -41.99 -13.00
C MET A 119 -13.62 -41.99 -11.84
N ASN A 120 -13.43 -41.13 -10.83
CA ASN A 120 -14.30 -41.03 -9.64
C ASN A 120 -15.27 -39.83 -9.74
N CYS A 121 -16.19 -39.90 -10.70
CA CYS A 121 -17.14 -38.85 -11.08
C CYS A 121 -18.34 -38.67 -10.12
N HIS A 122 -18.16 -38.32 -8.84
CA HIS A 122 -19.33 -38.04 -7.97
C HIS A 122 -19.17 -36.91 -6.93
N SER A 123 -18.07 -36.15 -6.87
CA SER A 123 -17.96 -35.04 -5.91
C SER A 123 -17.98 -33.67 -6.59
N GLY A 124 -18.76 -32.73 -6.03
CA GLY A 124 -18.82 -31.32 -6.47
C GLY A 124 -17.56 -30.49 -6.14
N SER A 125 -16.44 -31.15 -5.87
CA SER A 125 -15.16 -30.55 -5.49
C SER A 125 -14.35 -30.15 -6.72
N LYS A 126 -13.84 -28.92 -6.74
CA LYS A 126 -13.03 -28.38 -7.83
C LYS A 126 -11.54 -28.60 -7.59
N VAL A 127 -10.81 -28.89 -8.66
CA VAL A 127 -9.37 -29.10 -8.62
C VAL A 127 -8.63 -27.84 -9.04
N ILE A 128 -7.76 -27.36 -8.15
CA ILE A 128 -6.80 -26.30 -8.42
C ILE A 128 -5.48 -26.96 -8.80
N VAL A 129 -4.91 -26.60 -9.94
CA VAL A 129 -3.51 -26.93 -10.25
C VAL A 129 -2.66 -25.70 -10.02
N SER A 130 -1.65 -25.84 -9.18
CA SER A 130 -0.78 -24.74 -8.76
C SER A 130 0.65 -24.89 -9.23
N CYS A 131 1.33 -23.77 -9.40
CA CYS A 131 2.76 -23.72 -9.68
C CYS A 131 3.39 -22.53 -8.96
N TYR A 132 4.47 -22.79 -8.22
CA TYR A 132 5.29 -21.75 -7.63
C TYR A 132 6.50 -21.47 -8.53
N VAL A 133 6.56 -20.26 -9.09
CA VAL A 133 7.68 -19.84 -9.93
C VAL A 133 8.69 -19.10 -9.06
N ASN A 134 9.81 -19.78 -8.78
CA ASN A 134 10.90 -19.21 -8.02
C ASN A 134 11.85 -18.41 -8.93
N GLY A 135 12.33 -17.27 -8.45
CA GLY A 135 13.26 -16.39 -9.17
C GLY A 135 12.57 -15.28 -9.95
N VAL A 136 13.27 -14.76 -10.98
CA VAL A 136 12.74 -13.69 -11.84
C VAL A 136 11.48 -14.17 -12.54
N THR A 137 10.44 -13.36 -12.54
CA THR A 137 9.21 -13.69 -13.25
C THR A 137 9.53 -14.00 -14.72
N PRO A 138 9.09 -15.15 -15.27
CA PRO A 138 9.35 -15.50 -16.66
C PRO A 138 8.76 -14.47 -17.62
N LEU A 139 9.27 -14.44 -18.84
CA LEU A 139 8.71 -13.61 -19.90
C LEU A 139 7.27 -14.02 -20.18
N GLU A 140 6.49 -13.12 -20.77
CA GLU A 140 5.07 -13.33 -21.03
C GLU A 140 4.80 -14.59 -21.88
N GLU A 141 5.65 -14.87 -22.87
CA GLU A 141 5.56 -16.08 -23.69
C GLU A 141 5.72 -17.37 -22.86
N ASP A 142 6.68 -17.38 -21.92
CA ASP A 142 6.94 -18.54 -21.06
C ASP A 142 5.83 -18.72 -20.03
N LEU A 143 5.30 -17.61 -19.50
CA LEU A 143 4.13 -17.62 -18.62
C LEU A 143 2.88 -18.14 -19.34
N ASN A 144 2.64 -17.71 -20.57
CA ASN A 144 1.54 -18.21 -21.39
C ASN A 144 1.69 -19.70 -21.68
N ARG A 145 2.90 -20.17 -22.00
CA ARG A 145 3.18 -21.62 -22.16
C ARG A 145 2.93 -22.40 -20.88
N LEU A 146 3.33 -21.85 -19.73
CA LEU A 146 3.08 -22.45 -18.42
C LEU A 146 1.57 -22.56 -18.16
N VAL A 147 0.81 -21.48 -18.36
CA VAL A 147 -0.65 -21.49 -18.19
C VAL A 147 -1.31 -22.49 -19.13
N MET A 148 -0.90 -22.58 -20.40
CA MET A 148 -1.39 -23.60 -21.33
C MET A 148 -1.08 -25.02 -20.85
N SER A 149 0.13 -25.25 -20.32
CA SER A 149 0.49 -26.55 -19.72
C SER A 149 -0.41 -26.88 -18.53
N MET A 150 -0.69 -25.91 -17.66
CA MET A 150 -1.59 -26.08 -16.51
C MET A 150 -3.03 -26.37 -16.96
N GLN A 151 -3.52 -25.67 -17.98
CA GLN A 151 -4.84 -25.92 -18.58
C GLN A 151 -4.94 -27.35 -19.13
N SER A 152 -3.88 -27.83 -19.80
CA SER A 152 -3.88 -29.17 -20.41
C SER A 152 -4.01 -30.33 -19.41
N THR A 153 -3.75 -30.10 -18.12
CA THR A 153 -4.00 -31.09 -17.06
C THR A 153 -5.49 -31.36 -16.84
N GLY A 154 -6.37 -30.46 -17.30
CA GLY A 154 -7.80 -30.49 -17.05
C GLY A 154 -8.24 -29.88 -15.73
N ALA A 155 -7.42 -29.00 -15.15
CA ALA A 155 -7.73 -28.26 -13.92
C ALA A 155 -9.01 -27.42 -14.06
N ASP A 156 -9.80 -27.34 -12.99
CA ASP A 156 -10.96 -26.43 -12.95
C ASP A 156 -10.51 -24.97 -12.76
N ILE A 157 -9.41 -24.78 -12.04
CA ILE A 157 -8.83 -23.49 -11.66
C ILE A 157 -7.30 -23.61 -11.71
N ILE A 158 -6.64 -22.55 -12.14
CA ILE A 158 -5.17 -22.47 -12.17
C ILE A 158 -4.70 -21.52 -11.07
N LYS A 159 -3.61 -21.89 -10.39
CA LYS A 159 -2.98 -21.05 -9.35
C LYS A 159 -1.50 -20.82 -9.65
N LEU A 160 -1.13 -19.60 -9.98
CA LEU A 160 0.25 -19.19 -10.24
C LEU A 160 0.74 -18.26 -9.13
N VAL A 161 1.80 -18.66 -8.43
CA VAL A 161 2.42 -17.82 -7.40
C VAL A 161 3.84 -17.50 -7.82
N ILE A 162 4.18 -16.22 -7.85
CA ILE A 162 5.53 -15.74 -8.21
C ILE A 162 6.16 -14.95 -7.08
N ASN A 163 7.46 -14.68 -7.17
CA ASN A 163 8.16 -13.79 -6.25
C ASN A 163 8.86 -12.67 -7.01
N ALA A 164 8.09 -11.63 -7.34
CA ALA A 164 8.57 -10.51 -8.14
C ALA A 164 9.70 -9.74 -7.44
N THR A 165 10.80 -9.57 -8.16
CA THR A 165 11.94 -8.79 -7.67
C THR A 165 11.82 -7.30 -7.96
N ASN A 166 10.95 -6.92 -8.91
CA ASN A 166 10.57 -5.56 -9.25
C ASN A 166 9.04 -5.46 -9.44
N ILE A 167 8.44 -4.33 -9.06
CA ILE A 167 7.01 -4.06 -9.25
C ILE A 167 6.58 -4.10 -10.72
N THR A 168 7.49 -3.86 -11.68
CA THR A 168 7.18 -3.94 -13.11
C THR A 168 6.80 -5.34 -13.57
N GLU A 169 7.28 -6.38 -12.90
CA GLU A 169 6.95 -7.78 -13.22
C GLU A 169 5.46 -8.10 -12.98
N ILE A 170 4.79 -7.32 -12.12
CA ILE A 170 3.38 -7.52 -11.79
C ILE A 170 2.44 -7.23 -12.97
N SER A 171 2.88 -6.41 -13.93
CA SER A 171 2.14 -6.20 -15.19
C SER A 171 1.83 -7.51 -15.93
N ARG A 172 2.74 -8.49 -15.86
CA ARG A 172 2.57 -9.80 -16.48
C ARG A 172 1.46 -10.60 -15.80
N ILE A 173 1.31 -10.45 -14.48
CA ILE A 173 0.18 -11.04 -13.74
C ILE A 173 -1.13 -10.41 -14.21
N PHE A 174 -1.20 -9.07 -14.31
CA PHE A 174 -2.41 -8.40 -14.77
C PHE A 174 -2.79 -8.80 -16.19
N HIS A 175 -1.80 -8.91 -17.07
CA HIS A 175 -2.01 -9.40 -18.42
C HIS A 175 -2.59 -10.82 -18.44
N LEU A 176 -2.00 -11.75 -17.67
CA LEU A 176 -2.51 -13.12 -17.56
C LEU A 176 -3.94 -13.15 -17.02
N LEU A 177 -4.21 -12.44 -15.93
CA LEU A 177 -5.53 -12.39 -15.31
C LEU A 177 -6.60 -11.91 -16.32
N SER A 178 -6.28 -10.87 -17.09
CA SER A 178 -7.23 -10.25 -18.03
C SER A 178 -7.55 -11.11 -19.25
N HIS A 179 -6.65 -12.01 -19.64
CA HIS A 179 -6.76 -12.78 -20.89
C HIS A 179 -7.00 -14.29 -20.65
N CYS A 180 -6.86 -14.77 -19.42
CA CYS A 180 -7.03 -16.17 -19.11
C CYS A 180 -8.50 -16.59 -19.22
N GLN A 181 -8.77 -17.59 -20.06
CA GLN A 181 -10.14 -18.09 -20.31
C GLN A 181 -10.62 -19.09 -19.25
N VAL A 182 -9.72 -19.54 -18.37
CA VAL A 182 -10.07 -20.38 -17.22
C VAL A 182 -9.91 -19.56 -15.93
N PRO A 183 -10.66 -19.89 -14.86
CA PRO A 183 -10.47 -19.22 -13.57
C PRO A 183 -9.01 -19.26 -13.11
N LEU A 184 -8.42 -18.10 -12.86
CA LEU A 184 -7.01 -17.93 -12.53
C LEU A 184 -6.85 -17.25 -11.18
N ILE A 185 -6.03 -17.84 -10.33
CA ILE A 185 -5.49 -17.27 -9.10
C ILE A 185 -4.04 -16.92 -9.41
N ALA A 186 -3.70 -15.66 -9.60
CA ALA A 186 -2.32 -15.26 -9.88
C ALA A 186 -1.90 -14.06 -9.02
N TYR A 187 -0.79 -14.21 -8.29
CA TYR A 187 -0.25 -13.13 -7.47
C TYR A 187 1.25 -13.31 -7.21
N SER A 188 1.90 -12.23 -6.81
CA SER A 188 3.26 -12.24 -6.31
C SER A 188 3.28 -12.12 -4.80
N ILE A 189 4.15 -12.89 -4.16
CA ILE A 189 4.49 -12.70 -2.74
C ILE A 189 5.39 -11.46 -2.55
N GLY A 190 5.56 -11.04 -1.29
CA GLY A 190 6.43 -9.91 -0.92
C GLY A 190 5.80 -8.52 -1.13
N GLU A 191 6.45 -7.48 -0.61
CA GLU A 191 5.91 -6.11 -0.61
C GLU A 191 5.68 -5.54 -2.03
N ARG A 192 6.52 -5.93 -3.00
CA ARG A 192 6.39 -5.53 -4.41
C ARG A 192 5.17 -6.17 -5.09
N GLY A 193 4.79 -7.35 -4.61
CA GLY A 193 3.67 -8.12 -5.13
C GLY A 193 2.31 -7.71 -4.58
N LEU A 194 2.25 -6.86 -3.56
CA LEU A 194 1.02 -6.53 -2.85
C LEU A 194 -0.10 -6.02 -3.79
N ILE A 195 0.24 -5.25 -4.82
CA ILE A 195 -0.75 -4.74 -5.78
C ILE A 195 -1.40 -5.85 -6.62
N SER A 196 -0.72 -6.99 -6.83
CA SER A 196 -1.28 -8.14 -7.55
C SER A 196 -2.45 -8.77 -6.81
N GLN A 197 -2.41 -8.76 -5.47
CA GLN A 197 -3.50 -9.24 -4.61
C GLN A 197 -4.68 -8.24 -4.60
N ILE A 198 -4.38 -6.95 -4.41
CA ILE A 198 -5.43 -5.94 -4.22
C ILE A 198 -6.18 -5.67 -5.53
N LEU A 199 -5.46 -5.62 -6.66
CA LEU A 199 -6.05 -5.35 -7.98
C LEU A 199 -6.53 -6.61 -8.70
N CYS A 200 -6.38 -7.78 -8.08
CA CYS A 200 -6.87 -9.07 -8.59
C CYS A 200 -8.32 -9.01 -9.13
N PRO A 201 -9.30 -8.39 -8.42
CA PRO A 201 -10.67 -8.32 -8.92
C PRO A 201 -10.84 -7.50 -10.20
N LYS A 202 -10.10 -6.39 -10.34
CA LYS A 202 -10.15 -5.54 -11.55
C LYS A 202 -9.74 -6.31 -12.80
N PHE A 203 -8.75 -7.19 -12.65
CA PHE A 203 -8.18 -7.95 -13.77
C PHE A 203 -8.79 -9.35 -13.92
N GLY A 204 -9.88 -9.68 -13.22
CA GLY A 204 -10.62 -10.93 -13.41
C GLY A 204 -10.10 -12.13 -12.63
N GLY A 205 -9.27 -11.91 -11.60
CA GLY A 205 -8.75 -13.00 -10.79
C GLY A 205 -9.80 -13.64 -9.87
N PHE A 206 -9.68 -14.95 -9.70
CA PHE A 206 -10.67 -15.78 -9.03
C PHE A 206 -10.69 -15.60 -7.50
N LEU A 207 -9.52 -15.37 -6.90
CA LEU A 207 -9.35 -15.38 -5.45
C LEU A 207 -8.21 -14.46 -5.01
N VAL A 208 -8.42 -13.75 -3.90
CA VAL A 208 -7.44 -12.93 -3.19
C VAL A 208 -7.18 -13.52 -1.80
N TYR A 209 -5.93 -13.49 -1.34
CA TYR A 209 -5.58 -13.98 0.00
C TYR A 209 -5.50 -12.84 1.02
N GLY A 210 -6.09 -13.06 2.19
CA GLY A 210 -6.01 -12.15 3.33
C GLY A 210 -5.57 -12.87 4.60
N SER A 211 -4.56 -12.33 5.29
CA SER A 211 -4.14 -12.88 6.58
C SER A 211 -5.13 -12.55 7.68
N MET A 212 -5.36 -13.49 8.59
CA MET A 212 -6.16 -13.21 9.78
C MET A 212 -5.42 -12.27 10.73
N GLU A 213 -6.18 -11.55 11.55
CA GLU A 213 -5.61 -10.79 12.66
C GLU A 213 -4.81 -11.71 13.62
N GLY A 214 -3.61 -11.27 14.03
CA GLY A 214 -2.70 -12.04 14.89
C GLY A 214 -1.86 -13.09 14.15
N ASN A 215 -2.22 -13.46 12.92
CA ASN A 215 -1.52 -14.45 12.10
C ASN A 215 -1.08 -13.82 10.76
N SER A 216 -0.25 -12.78 10.85
CA SER A 216 0.23 -12.04 9.68
C SER A 216 1.09 -12.93 8.78
N VAL A 217 0.76 -12.94 7.49
CA VAL A 217 1.57 -13.60 6.46
C VAL A 217 2.32 -12.52 5.67
N PRO A 218 3.66 -12.54 5.63
CA PRO A 218 4.43 -11.51 4.92
C PRO A 218 3.97 -11.32 3.47
N GLY A 219 3.67 -10.08 3.10
CA GLY A 219 3.21 -9.70 1.76
C GLY A 219 1.70 -9.85 1.53
N LEU A 220 0.93 -10.40 2.47
CA LEU A 220 -0.53 -10.42 2.39
C LEU A 220 -1.17 -9.24 3.15
N PRO A 221 -2.22 -8.62 2.60
CA PRO A 221 -3.07 -7.72 3.38
C PRO A 221 -3.86 -8.51 4.43
N THR A 222 -4.30 -7.83 5.50
CA THR A 222 -5.23 -8.46 6.46
C THR A 222 -6.64 -8.58 5.88
N LEU A 223 -7.42 -9.54 6.36
CA LEU A 223 -8.85 -9.66 6.02
C LEU A 223 -9.62 -8.35 6.30
N GLU A 224 -9.34 -7.70 7.44
CA GLU A 224 -9.93 -6.41 7.78
C GLU A 224 -9.61 -5.35 6.72
N ASN A 225 -8.36 -5.25 6.28
CA ASN A 225 -7.98 -4.28 5.25
C ASN A 225 -8.64 -4.59 3.89
N LEU A 226 -8.73 -5.86 3.49
CA LEU A 226 -9.43 -6.25 2.26
C LEU A 226 -10.91 -5.85 2.29
N ARG A 227 -11.58 -6.01 3.44
CA ARG A 227 -13.03 -5.74 3.60
C ARG A 227 -13.37 -4.29 3.94
N GLN A 228 -12.51 -3.56 4.63
CA GLN A 228 -12.80 -2.22 5.11
C GLN A 228 -12.04 -1.14 4.33
N ALA A 229 -10.72 -1.30 4.16
CA ALA A 229 -9.91 -0.31 3.47
C ALA A 229 -10.13 -0.42 1.96
N TYR A 230 -9.76 -1.57 1.38
CA TYR A 230 -9.81 -1.78 -0.06
C TYR A 230 -11.21 -2.09 -0.57
N LYS A 231 -12.05 -2.77 0.23
CA LYS A 231 -13.41 -3.16 -0.18
C LYS A 231 -13.36 -3.94 -1.51
N VAL A 232 -12.60 -5.02 -1.55
CA VAL A 232 -12.33 -5.77 -2.80
C VAL A 232 -13.58 -6.28 -3.50
N GLU A 233 -14.69 -6.45 -2.78
CA GLU A 233 -16.01 -6.76 -3.35
C GLU A 233 -16.62 -5.63 -4.21
N ASP A 234 -16.16 -4.39 -4.06
CA ASP A 234 -16.63 -3.21 -4.81
C ASP A 234 -15.76 -2.93 -6.06
N ILE A 235 -14.68 -3.70 -6.27
CA ILE A 235 -13.73 -3.49 -7.38
C ILE A 235 -14.21 -4.24 -8.63
N ASP A 236 -14.25 -3.55 -9.76
CA ASP A 236 -14.62 -4.05 -11.07
C ASP A 236 -13.62 -3.66 -12.17
N GLU A 237 -13.87 -4.10 -13.40
CA GLU A 237 -13.03 -3.82 -14.57
C GLU A 237 -12.90 -2.32 -14.89
N ASP A 238 -13.91 -1.50 -14.55
CA ASP A 238 -13.95 -0.06 -14.79
C ASP A 238 -13.32 0.77 -13.65
N THR A 239 -12.90 0.11 -12.56
CA THR A 239 -12.36 0.79 -11.38
C THR A 239 -11.05 1.48 -11.72
N LYS A 240 -10.97 2.80 -11.54
CA LYS A 240 -9.73 3.56 -11.79
C LYS A 240 -8.68 3.28 -10.71
N VAL A 241 -7.43 3.11 -11.11
CA VAL A 241 -6.36 2.83 -10.16
C VAL A 241 -5.56 4.10 -9.84
N PHE A 242 -5.44 4.39 -8.56
CA PHE A 242 -4.52 5.36 -7.99
C PHE A 242 -3.49 4.65 -7.11
N GLY A 243 -2.30 5.21 -6.96
CA GLY A 243 -1.26 4.56 -6.16
C GLY A 243 -0.33 5.50 -5.42
N LEU A 244 0.30 5.01 -4.36
CA LEU A 244 1.44 5.67 -3.72
C LEU A 244 2.75 5.11 -4.27
N ILE A 245 3.52 5.93 -4.97
CA ILE A 245 4.92 5.64 -5.34
C ILE A 245 5.81 5.96 -4.14
N SER A 246 6.43 4.95 -3.52
CA SER A 246 7.30 5.15 -2.34
C SER A 246 8.28 4.01 -2.12
N LYS A 247 9.37 4.28 -1.39
CA LYS A 247 10.32 3.29 -0.92
C LYS A 247 10.84 3.65 0.48
N PRO A 248 10.40 2.95 1.56
CA PRO A 248 9.42 1.85 1.61
C PRO A 248 7.96 2.33 1.46
N VAL A 249 7.00 1.40 1.38
CA VAL A 249 5.55 1.73 1.23
C VAL A 249 4.64 1.18 2.33
N GLY A 250 5.07 0.17 3.10
CA GLY A 250 4.23 -0.57 4.05
C GLY A 250 3.62 0.25 5.20
N HIS A 251 4.12 1.45 5.49
CA HIS A 251 3.61 2.32 6.55
C HIS A 251 2.57 3.35 6.08
N SER A 252 2.24 3.36 4.79
CA SER A 252 1.34 4.36 4.24
C SER A 252 -0.09 4.17 4.76
N LYS A 253 -0.64 5.24 5.35
CA LYS A 253 -2.07 5.32 5.70
C LYS A 253 -2.94 5.80 4.53
N GLY A 254 -2.36 6.04 3.35
CA GLY A 254 -3.08 6.51 2.15
C GLY A 254 -4.28 5.64 1.78
N PRO A 255 -4.15 4.29 1.71
CA PRO A 255 -5.29 3.41 1.42
C PRO A 255 -6.42 3.49 2.45
N LEU A 256 -6.10 3.72 3.72
CA LEU A 256 -7.09 3.85 4.79
C LEU A 256 -7.91 5.14 4.67
N LEU A 257 -7.37 6.16 4.00
CA LEU A 257 -8.00 7.46 3.86
C LEU A 257 -8.69 7.62 2.49
N HIS A 258 -7.98 7.35 1.39
CA HIS A 258 -8.49 7.59 0.04
C HIS A 258 -9.61 6.62 -0.34
N ASN A 259 -9.49 5.33 -0.03
CA ASN A 259 -10.47 4.33 -0.47
C ASN A 259 -11.87 4.53 0.16
N PRO A 260 -12.02 4.70 1.48
CA PRO A 260 -13.33 5.06 2.04
C PRO A 260 -13.87 6.37 1.49
N THR A 261 -12.99 7.32 1.17
CA THR A 261 -13.39 8.63 0.66
C THR A 261 -13.88 8.54 -0.78
N PHE A 262 -13.22 7.76 -1.66
CA PHE A 262 -13.70 7.48 -3.01
C PHE A 262 -15.13 6.91 -3.00
N ARG A 263 -15.40 5.96 -2.09
CA ARG A 263 -16.76 5.43 -1.90
C ARG A 263 -17.73 6.50 -1.38
N ARG A 264 -17.33 7.31 -0.40
CA ARG A 264 -18.14 8.40 0.16
C ARG A 264 -18.57 9.43 -0.89
N VAL A 265 -17.69 9.74 -1.84
CA VAL A 265 -17.97 10.67 -2.96
C VAL A 265 -18.49 9.97 -4.22
N LYS A 266 -18.75 8.66 -4.15
CA LYS A 266 -19.22 7.82 -5.27
C LYS A 266 -18.33 7.97 -6.50
N TYR A 267 -17.03 7.73 -6.33
CA TYR A 267 -16.05 7.71 -7.41
C TYR A 267 -15.48 6.29 -7.52
N ASN A 268 -15.67 5.63 -8.67
CA ASN A 268 -15.23 4.25 -8.88
C ASN A 268 -13.71 4.20 -9.01
N ALA A 269 -13.02 4.04 -7.88
CA ALA A 269 -11.58 4.08 -7.81
C ALA A 269 -11.03 3.30 -6.60
N ILE A 270 -9.79 2.84 -6.76
CA ILE A 270 -9.00 2.18 -5.73
C ILE A 270 -7.63 2.86 -5.61
N TYR A 271 -7.14 2.99 -4.39
CA TYR A 271 -5.84 3.54 -4.02
C TYR A 271 -4.98 2.45 -3.41
N VAL A 272 -3.82 2.16 -4.02
CA VAL A 272 -2.93 1.06 -3.62
C VAL A 272 -1.51 1.51 -3.25
N PRO A 273 -0.84 0.84 -2.31
CA PRO A 273 0.58 1.06 -2.03
C PRO A 273 1.46 0.43 -3.12
N MET A 274 2.39 1.19 -3.71
CA MET A 274 3.32 0.71 -4.74
C MET A 274 4.77 0.85 -4.26
N PHE A 275 5.41 -0.28 -3.95
CA PHE A 275 6.84 -0.31 -3.66
C PHE A 275 7.61 -0.15 -4.97
N VAL A 276 8.13 1.04 -5.22
CA VAL A 276 8.86 1.35 -6.46
C VAL A 276 10.35 1.37 -6.15
N ASP A 277 11.16 0.64 -6.92
CA ASP A 277 12.62 0.68 -6.78
C ASP A 277 13.25 1.75 -7.67
N ASP A 278 12.82 1.79 -8.93
CA ASP A 278 13.30 2.68 -9.97
C ASP A 278 12.11 3.33 -10.69
N LEU A 279 12.16 4.66 -10.85
CA LEU A 279 11.07 5.42 -11.46
C LEU A 279 10.99 5.18 -12.97
N LYS A 280 12.12 5.02 -13.65
CA LYS A 280 12.15 4.84 -15.11
C LYS A 280 11.51 3.53 -15.50
N ASP A 281 11.89 2.45 -14.83
CA ASP A 281 11.28 1.14 -15.02
C ASP A 281 9.78 1.20 -14.70
N PHE A 282 9.41 1.82 -13.58
CA PHE A 282 8.01 1.99 -13.19
C PHE A 282 7.17 2.69 -14.26
N PHE A 283 7.58 3.88 -14.71
CA PHE A 283 6.83 4.64 -15.72
C PHE A 283 6.87 4.00 -17.11
N SER A 284 7.87 3.16 -17.42
CA SER A 284 7.89 2.39 -18.68
C SER A 284 6.76 1.37 -18.78
N VAL A 285 6.24 0.90 -17.65
CA VAL A 285 5.16 -0.09 -17.58
C VAL A 285 3.82 0.55 -17.21
N TYR A 286 3.79 1.31 -16.12
CA TYR A 286 2.55 1.83 -15.54
C TYR A 286 2.03 3.11 -16.20
N SER A 287 2.72 3.60 -17.24
CA SER A 287 2.16 4.59 -18.19
C SER A 287 1.26 3.97 -19.26
N SER A 288 1.28 2.64 -19.41
CA SER A 288 0.43 1.95 -20.37
C SER A 288 -1.05 2.25 -20.09
N PRO A 289 -1.86 2.60 -21.12
CA PRO A 289 -3.31 2.73 -20.96
C PRO A 289 -3.98 1.41 -20.54
N GLU A 290 -3.37 0.25 -20.82
CA GLU A 290 -3.92 -1.08 -20.50
C GLU A 290 -4.23 -1.27 -19.00
N PHE A 291 -3.42 -0.69 -18.12
CA PHE A 291 -3.59 -0.87 -16.67
C PHE A 291 -4.45 0.20 -15.99
N GLU A 292 -4.92 1.19 -16.74
CA GLU A 292 -5.84 2.24 -16.29
C GLU A 292 -5.44 2.98 -15.00
N PHE A 293 -4.13 3.20 -14.82
CA PHE A 293 -3.65 4.09 -13.77
C PHE A 293 -4.03 5.54 -14.10
N ALA A 294 -4.78 6.16 -13.20
CA ALA A 294 -5.34 7.50 -13.35
C ALA A 294 -4.52 8.57 -12.59
N GLY A 295 -3.71 8.18 -11.62
CA GLY A 295 -2.87 9.11 -10.87
C GLY A 295 -2.07 8.46 -9.76
N PHE A 296 -1.10 9.21 -9.25
CA PHE A 296 -0.20 8.76 -8.19
C PHE A 296 0.00 9.84 -7.14
N SER A 297 0.02 9.45 -5.88
CA SER A 297 0.74 10.22 -4.87
C SER A 297 2.20 9.80 -4.89
N VAL A 298 3.10 10.73 -4.55
CA VAL A 298 4.54 10.50 -4.53
C VAL A 298 5.09 10.74 -3.13
N GLY A 299 5.61 9.66 -2.55
CA GLY A 299 6.22 9.60 -1.24
C GLY A 299 7.74 9.77 -1.29
N PHE A 300 8.37 9.56 -0.14
CA PHE A 300 9.83 9.52 -0.03
C PHE A 300 10.38 8.28 -0.78
N PRO A 301 11.54 8.38 -1.46
CA PRO A 301 12.39 9.56 -1.67
C PRO A 301 12.11 10.32 -2.99
N TYR A 302 10.99 10.04 -3.66
CA TYR A 302 10.85 10.31 -5.10
C TYR A 302 10.34 11.70 -5.48
N LYS A 303 9.92 12.54 -4.52
CA LYS A 303 9.22 13.81 -4.82
C LYS A 303 9.99 14.76 -5.75
N GLU A 304 11.32 14.77 -5.71
CA GLU A 304 12.16 15.59 -6.59
C GLU A 304 12.41 14.91 -7.94
N ALA A 305 12.84 13.64 -7.92
CA ALA A 305 13.16 12.87 -9.12
C ALA A 305 11.95 12.65 -10.05
N VAL A 306 10.74 12.55 -9.49
CA VAL A 306 9.51 12.29 -10.27
C VAL A 306 9.13 13.44 -11.21
N VAL A 307 9.70 14.63 -11.01
CA VAL A 307 9.45 15.82 -11.84
C VAL A 307 9.84 15.55 -13.30
N GLU A 308 10.91 14.80 -13.55
CA GLU A 308 11.39 14.44 -14.90
C GLU A 308 10.45 13.47 -15.64
N PHE A 309 9.56 12.80 -14.92
CA PHE A 309 8.59 11.85 -15.46
C PHE A 309 7.20 12.47 -15.72
N CYS A 310 7.04 13.75 -15.40
CA CYS A 310 5.82 14.50 -15.70
C CYS A 310 5.96 15.19 -17.07
N ASP A 311 4.98 15.01 -17.95
CA ASP A 311 4.93 15.74 -19.23
C ASP A 311 4.73 17.25 -19.00
N GLU A 312 3.95 17.59 -17.97
CA GLU A 312 3.67 18.95 -17.56
C GLU A 312 3.76 19.07 -16.03
N VAL A 313 4.25 20.19 -15.53
CA VAL A 313 4.37 20.44 -14.09
C VAL A 313 3.66 21.75 -13.77
N HIS A 314 2.71 21.70 -12.83
CA HIS A 314 1.96 22.87 -12.38
C HIS A 314 2.92 23.95 -11.89
N PRO A 315 2.69 25.26 -12.18
CA PRO A 315 3.63 26.33 -11.87
C PRO A 315 4.11 26.33 -10.40
N LEU A 316 3.21 26.06 -9.46
CA LEU A 316 3.56 25.92 -8.04
C LEU A 316 4.53 24.75 -7.79
N ALA A 317 4.28 23.57 -8.36
CA ALA A 317 5.15 22.41 -8.18
C ALA A 317 6.51 22.63 -8.85
N LYS A 318 6.54 23.33 -9.99
CA LYS A 318 7.77 23.72 -10.68
C LYS A 318 8.60 24.70 -9.86
N ALA A 319 7.97 25.70 -9.25
CA ALA A 319 8.64 26.65 -8.36
C ALA A 319 9.18 25.99 -7.09
N ILE A 320 8.48 24.96 -6.58
CA ILE A 320 8.97 24.15 -5.46
C ILE A 320 10.11 23.22 -5.91
N GLY A 321 10.11 22.76 -7.17
CA GLY A 321 11.03 21.73 -7.67
C GLY A 321 10.72 20.34 -7.12
N ALA A 322 9.48 20.09 -6.69
CA ALA A 322 9.04 18.79 -6.19
C ALA A 322 7.55 18.55 -6.47
N VAL A 323 7.22 17.31 -6.84
CA VAL A 323 5.87 16.82 -7.12
C VAL A 323 5.51 15.74 -6.10
N ASN A 324 4.35 15.88 -5.45
CA ASN A 324 3.81 14.85 -4.56
C ASN A 324 2.51 14.20 -5.10
N THR A 325 2.00 14.70 -6.23
CA THR A 325 0.72 14.29 -6.82
C THR A 325 0.82 14.35 -8.33
N ILE A 326 0.49 13.25 -9.01
CA ILE A 326 0.53 13.12 -10.47
C ILE A 326 -0.86 12.71 -10.93
N ILE A 327 -1.39 13.37 -11.95
CA ILE A 327 -2.69 13.07 -12.55
C ILE A 327 -2.48 12.72 -14.01
N ARG A 328 -3.10 11.63 -14.48
CA ARG A 328 -3.24 11.38 -15.91
C ARG A 328 -4.37 12.21 -16.45
N ARG A 329 -4.08 13.20 -17.29
CA ARG A 329 -5.10 14.05 -17.88
C ARG A 329 -5.90 13.24 -18.90
N SER A 330 -7.22 13.19 -18.74
CA SER A 330 -8.10 12.35 -19.57
C SER A 330 -8.17 12.79 -21.03
N SER A 331 -7.90 14.06 -21.35
CA SER A 331 -8.02 14.59 -22.71
C SER A 331 -6.90 14.15 -23.66
N ASP A 332 -5.70 13.94 -23.15
CA ASP A 332 -4.50 13.65 -23.96
C ASP A 332 -3.57 12.59 -23.35
N GLY A 333 -3.92 12.05 -22.18
CA GLY A 333 -3.18 10.99 -21.51
C GLY A 333 -1.90 11.45 -20.81
N LYS A 334 -1.58 12.75 -20.82
CA LYS A 334 -0.34 13.30 -20.24
C LYS A 334 -0.33 13.22 -18.71
N TRP A 335 0.86 13.00 -18.16
CA TRP A 335 1.13 13.06 -16.73
C TRP A 335 1.39 14.49 -16.28
N VAL A 336 0.51 15.02 -15.44
CA VAL A 336 0.62 16.37 -14.89
C VAL A 336 0.98 16.32 -13.41
N GLY A 337 2.12 16.93 -13.05
CA GLY A 337 2.65 16.97 -11.69
C GLY A 337 2.16 18.19 -10.89
N TYR A 338 1.73 17.94 -9.65
CA TYR A 338 1.25 18.92 -8.68
C TYR A 338 1.94 18.75 -7.32
N ASN A 339 1.81 19.77 -6.47
CA ASN A 339 2.30 19.76 -5.10
C ASN A 339 1.19 20.22 -4.15
N THR A 340 0.71 19.31 -3.29
CA THR A 340 -0.28 19.60 -2.24
C THR A 340 0.37 19.75 -0.86
N ASP A 341 1.65 19.37 -0.70
CA ASP A 341 2.40 19.44 0.57
C ASP A 341 2.58 20.90 1.03
N ARG A 342 2.83 21.83 0.10
CA ARG A 342 3.12 23.24 0.45
C ARG A 342 1.93 23.92 1.11
N GLU A 343 0.75 23.89 0.50
CA GLU A 343 -0.42 24.54 1.11
C GLU A 343 -0.87 23.78 2.37
N ALA A 344 -0.79 22.45 2.36
CA ALA A 344 -1.15 21.63 3.53
C ALA A 344 -0.31 21.95 4.77
N SER A 345 1.01 22.07 4.62
CA SER A 345 1.91 22.34 5.74
C SER A 345 1.81 23.79 6.23
N ILE A 346 1.81 24.77 5.31
CA ILE A 346 1.75 26.18 5.67
C ILE A 346 0.43 26.55 6.34
N THR A 347 -0.70 26.11 5.79
CA THR A 347 -2.01 26.42 6.41
C THR A 347 -2.17 25.74 7.77
N ALA A 348 -1.62 24.53 7.97
CA ALA A 348 -1.64 23.88 9.28
C ALA A 348 -0.88 24.70 10.33
N ILE A 349 0.27 25.28 9.96
CA ILE A 349 1.06 26.16 10.84
C ILE A 349 0.32 27.47 11.09
N GLU A 350 -0.20 28.13 10.05
CA GLU A 350 -0.91 29.40 10.15
C GLU A 350 -2.17 29.29 11.02
N ASP A 351 -2.96 28.23 10.86
CA ASP A 351 -4.17 28.01 11.64
C ASP A 351 -3.82 27.82 13.12
N ALA A 352 -2.80 27.02 13.43
CA ALA A 352 -2.37 26.82 14.82
C ALA A 352 -1.91 28.12 15.50
N LEU A 353 -1.24 29.01 14.77
CA LEU A 353 -0.87 30.35 15.26
C LEU A 353 -2.11 31.23 15.49
N LYS A 354 -3.04 31.27 14.53
CA LYS A 354 -4.26 32.09 14.62
C LYS A 354 -5.18 31.67 15.77
N HIS A 355 -5.39 30.37 15.97
CA HIS A 355 -6.22 29.84 17.07
C HIS A 355 -5.69 30.24 18.47
N ARG A 356 -4.39 30.54 18.57
CA ARG A 356 -3.74 31.01 19.80
C ARG A 356 -3.62 32.55 19.87
N GLY A 357 -4.38 33.27 19.04
CA GLY A 357 -4.39 34.74 19.00
C GLY A 357 -3.11 35.37 18.48
N CYS A 358 -2.27 34.61 17.76
CA CYS A 358 -1.02 35.13 17.22
C CYS A 358 -1.28 35.76 15.84
N THR A 359 -1.76 37.00 15.83
CA THR A 359 -1.90 37.82 14.62
C THR A 359 -0.77 38.84 14.55
N ASN A 360 -0.34 39.19 13.35
CA ASN A 360 0.54 40.34 13.20
C ASN A 360 -0.33 41.60 13.34
N GLY A 361 -0.10 42.41 14.38
CA GLY A 361 -0.68 43.76 14.41
C GLY A 361 -0.11 44.61 13.27
N GLU A 362 -0.93 45.46 12.63
CA GLU A 362 -0.61 46.50 11.64
C GLU A 362 0.52 46.22 10.61
N THR A 363 0.82 44.96 10.26
CA THR A 363 1.77 44.64 9.18
C THR A 363 1.05 44.55 7.84
N SER A 364 1.71 44.95 6.76
CA SER A 364 1.22 44.87 5.37
C SER A 364 1.08 43.44 4.80
N PHE A 365 1.42 42.41 5.57
CA PHE A 365 1.25 41.01 5.20
C PHE A 365 0.19 40.33 6.07
N ASP A 366 -0.79 39.68 5.43
CA ASP A 366 -1.91 39.01 6.11
C ASP A 366 -1.51 37.69 6.82
N SER A 367 -0.28 37.21 6.63
CA SER A 367 0.16 35.92 7.18
C SER A 367 0.85 36.05 8.54
N PRO A 368 0.52 35.20 9.53
CA PRO A 368 1.21 35.16 10.82
C PRO A 368 2.67 34.69 10.73
N LEU A 369 3.17 34.29 9.55
CA LEU A 369 4.58 33.93 9.33
C LEU A 369 5.47 35.13 8.96
N ALA A 370 4.87 36.26 8.55
CA ALA A 370 5.64 37.39 8.04
C ALA A 370 6.66 37.92 9.07
N GLY A 371 7.90 38.10 8.64
CA GLY A 371 9.02 38.58 9.47
C GLY A 371 9.59 37.56 10.46
N LYS A 372 8.88 36.45 10.74
CA LYS A 372 9.34 35.43 11.70
C LYS A 372 10.51 34.63 11.15
N GLN A 373 11.42 34.24 12.03
CA GLN A 373 12.46 33.27 11.70
C GLN A 373 11.83 31.87 11.60
N PHE A 374 12.04 31.22 10.46
CA PHE A 374 11.54 29.89 10.15
C PHE A 374 12.73 28.93 10.00
N VAL A 375 12.93 28.10 11.02
CA VAL A 375 14.01 27.13 11.12
C VAL A 375 13.53 25.81 10.55
N LEU A 376 14.14 25.36 9.46
CA LEU A 376 13.78 24.15 8.74
C LEU A 376 14.90 23.11 8.90
N ALA A 377 14.56 21.95 9.45
CA ALA A 377 15.41 20.77 9.43
C ALA A 377 14.95 19.83 8.29
N GLY A 378 15.81 19.61 7.30
CA GLY A 378 15.54 18.81 6.11
C GLY A 378 15.21 19.67 4.88
N ALA A 379 15.93 19.45 3.79
CA ALA A 379 15.84 20.16 2.51
C ALA A 379 15.41 19.26 1.33
N GLY A 380 14.92 18.03 1.61
CA GLY A 380 14.28 17.19 0.58
C GLY A 380 12.90 17.71 0.16
N GLY A 381 12.17 16.99 -0.70
CA GLY A 381 10.89 17.45 -1.27
C GLY A 381 9.85 18.07 -0.31
N ALA A 382 9.67 17.53 0.90
CA ALA A 382 8.79 18.14 1.92
C ALA A 382 9.38 19.45 2.50
N GLY A 383 10.70 19.47 2.72
CA GLY A 383 11.44 20.67 3.12
C GLY A 383 11.39 21.77 2.08
N ARG A 384 11.53 21.44 0.79
CA ARG A 384 11.37 22.38 -0.33
C ARG A 384 9.98 23.04 -0.31
N ALA A 385 8.93 22.24 -0.12
CA ALA A 385 7.56 22.73 -0.01
C ALA A 385 7.36 23.69 1.18
N LEU A 386 7.91 23.37 2.35
CA LEU A 386 7.90 24.21 3.55
C LEU A 386 8.70 25.51 3.36
N ALA A 387 9.92 25.44 2.83
CA ALA A 387 10.78 26.61 2.63
C ALA A 387 10.17 27.62 1.66
N VAL A 388 9.74 27.16 0.47
CA VAL A 388 9.07 28.00 -0.53
C VAL A 388 7.75 28.55 0.02
N GLY A 389 7.01 27.73 0.75
CA GLY A 389 5.79 28.12 1.43
C GLY A 389 6.01 29.24 2.45
N ALA A 390 6.93 29.05 3.40
CA ALA A 390 7.23 30.02 4.44
C ALA A 390 7.75 31.33 3.85
N LYS A 391 8.65 31.25 2.85
CA LYS A 391 9.17 32.43 2.16
C LYS A 391 8.08 33.24 1.47
N SER A 392 7.17 32.57 0.76
CA SER A 392 6.04 33.24 0.09
C SER A 392 5.06 33.92 1.06
N ARG A 393 5.12 33.58 2.35
CA ARG A 393 4.36 34.21 3.44
C ARG A 393 5.17 35.26 4.20
N GLY A 394 6.38 35.60 3.73
CA GLY A 394 7.22 36.66 4.28
C GLY A 394 8.16 36.21 5.42
N ALA A 395 8.32 34.90 5.67
CA ALA A 395 9.22 34.41 6.69
C ALA A 395 10.71 34.53 6.27
N ARG A 396 11.61 34.62 7.26
CA ARG A 396 13.06 34.53 7.08
C ARG A 396 13.50 33.09 7.33
N VAL A 397 13.88 32.37 6.27
CA VAL A 397 14.09 30.92 6.32
C VAL A 397 15.56 30.59 6.60
N VAL A 398 15.81 29.69 7.54
CA VAL A 398 17.12 29.08 7.84
C VAL A 398 16.99 27.57 7.64
N ILE A 399 17.88 26.95 6.85
CA ILE A 399 17.76 25.57 6.39
C ILE A 399 18.96 24.76 6.82
N PHE A 400 18.68 23.59 7.41
CA PHE A 400 19.67 22.60 7.83
C PHE A 400 19.40 21.29 7.09
N ASP A 401 20.42 20.68 6.50
CA ASP A 401 20.32 19.33 5.92
C ASP A 401 21.68 18.61 5.99
N ILE A 402 21.64 17.28 6.11
CA ILE A 402 22.84 16.43 6.15
C ILE A 402 23.63 16.55 4.84
N ASP A 403 22.93 16.85 3.75
CA ASP A 403 23.46 17.25 2.47
C ASP A 403 23.51 18.79 2.41
N PHE A 404 24.65 19.34 2.85
CA PHE A 404 24.79 20.80 2.96
C PHE A 404 24.64 21.52 1.62
N GLU A 405 25.03 20.91 0.49
CA GLU A 405 24.85 21.51 -0.84
C GLU A 405 23.37 21.60 -1.22
N ARG A 406 22.56 20.61 -0.82
CA ARG A 406 21.10 20.68 -0.96
C ARG A 406 20.51 21.83 -0.14
N ALA A 407 20.95 22.01 1.10
CA ALA A 407 20.52 23.14 1.93
C ALA A 407 20.89 24.49 1.30
N LYS A 408 22.12 24.65 0.79
CA LYS A 408 22.56 25.87 0.10
C LYS A 408 21.72 26.18 -1.13
N THR A 409 21.47 25.17 -1.96
CA THR A 409 20.67 25.32 -3.19
C THR A 409 19.28 25.83 -2.85
N LEU A 410 18.60 25.18 -1.89
CA LEU A 410 17.27 25.59 -1.47
C LEU A 410 17.26 26.98 -0.81
N ALA A 411 18.26 27.29 0.03
CA ALA A 411 18.38 28.59 0.66
C ALA A 411 18.57 29.72 -0.37
N HIS A 412 19.37 29.48 -1.42
CA HIS A 412 19.53 30.44 -2.51
C HIS A 412 18.20 30.71 -3.23
N GLU A 413 17.45 29.65 -3.56
CA GLU A 413 16.13 29.75 -4.23
C GLU A 413 15.10 30.56 -3.42
N VAL A 414 15.13 30.45 -2.09
CA VAL A 414 14.20 31.18 -1.21
C VAL A 414 14.81 32.45 -0.60
N SER A 415 16.01 32.84 -1.01
CA SER A 415 16.78 33.94 -0.40
C SER A 415 16.79 33.84 1.13
N GLY A 416 17.14 32.66 1.63
CA GLY A 416 17.31 32.32 3.04
C GLY A 416 18.77 32.04 3.38
N GLU A 417 18.98 31.41 4.52
CA GLU A 417 20.29 31.02 5.04
C GLU A 417 20.40 29.48 5.08
N ALA A 418 21.56 28.93 4.70
CA ALA A 418 21.84 27.51 4.83
C ALA A 418 22.93 27.28 5.87
N ARG A 419 22.79 26.21 6.66
CA ARG A 419 23.80 25.75 7.61
C ARG A 419 23.97 24.24 7.55
N PRO A 420 25.17 23.71 7.86
CA PRO A 420 25.39 22.27 8.04
C PRO A 420 24.45 21.68 9.10
N PHE A 421 23.99 20.44 8.92
CA PHE A 421 23.06 19.81 9.85
C PHE A 421 23.60 19.71 11.27
N GLU A 422 24.91 19.49 11.44
CA GLU A 422 25.56 19.35 12.74
C GLU A 422 25.41 20.60 13.60
N GLU A 423 25.24 21.76 12.98
CA GLU A 423 25.05 23.03 13.68
C GLU A 423 23.63 23.18 14.26
N VAL A 424 22.65 22.41 13.79
CA VAL A 424 21.24 22.57 14.19
C VAL A 424 21.04 22.31 15.69
N PHE A 425 21.86 21.44 16.28
CA PHE A 425 21.81 21.12 17.71
C PHE A 425 22.26 22.30 18.58
N ASN A 426 23.23 23.09 18.10
CA ASN A 426 23.78 24.25 18.82
C ASN A 426 23.18 25.58 18.33
N PHE A 427 22.23 25.54 17.41
CA PHE A 427 21.58 26.72 16.85
C PHE A 427 20.62 27.33 17.88
N HIS A 428 20.82 28.60 18.19
CA HIS A 428 19.95 29.36 19.08
C HIS A 428 19.02 30.25 18.24
N PRO A 429 17.72 29.92 18.13
CA PRO A 429 16.79 30.71 17.33
C PRO A 429 16.45 32.05 18.01
N GLU A 430 15.92 32.99 17.23
CA GLU A 430 15.28 34.19 17.78
C GLU A 430 14.04 33.80 18.61
N LYS A 431 13.78 34.51 19.71
CA LYS A 431 12.58 34.27 20.53
C LYS A 431 11.32 34.45 19.70
N GLY A 432 10.50 33.41 19.67
CA GLY A 432 9.25 33.34 18.91
C GLY A 432 9.41 32.79 17.48
N ALA A 433 10.54 32.17 17.16
CA ALA A 433 10.78 31.47 15.90
C ALA A 433 9.82 30.30 15.69
N ILE A 434 9.81 29.76 14.47
CA ILE A 434 9.05 28.57 14.10
C ILE A 434 10.04 27.48 13.71
N LEU A 435 9.92 26.30 14.33
CA LEU A 435 10.67 25.11 13.92
C LEU A 435 9.78 24.23 13.04
N ALA A 436 10.32 23.76 11.93
CA ALA A 436 9.69 22.75 11.08
C ALA A 436 10.65 21.59 10.83
N ASN A 437 10.29 20.39 11.30
CA ASN A 437 11.01 19.16 10.99
C ASN A 437 10.45 18.51 9.72
N ALA A 438 11.26 18.47 8.67
CA ALA A 438 11.02 17.78 7.41
C ALA A 438 11.93 16.54 7.22
N THR A 439 12.66 16.14 8.26
CA THR A 439 13.49 14.93 8.28
C THR A 439 12.71 13.72 8.79
N PRO A 440 13.19 12.47 8.57
CA PRO A 440 12.59 11.28 9.16
C PRO A 440 12.92 11.07 10.65
N LEU A 441 13.64 12.01 11.31
CA LEU A 441 13.96 11.87 12.74
C LEU A 441 12.68 11.86 13.59
N GLY A 442 12.56 10.87 14.48
CA GLY A 442 11.38 10.66 15.30
C GLY A 442 10.34 9.72 14.67
N MET A 443 10.53 9.28 13.42
CA MET A 443 9.66 8.32 12.75
C MET A 443 9.90 6.90 13.27
N HIS A 444 8.82 6.13 13.47
CA HIS A 444 8.90 4.71 13.82
C HIS A 444 9.80 3.93 12.83
N PRO A 445 10.67 3.03 13.30
CA PRO A 445 10.84 2.57 14.69
C PRO A 445 11.75 3.47 15.56
N ASN A 446 12.39 4.49 14.98
CA ASN A 446 13.39 5.34 15.64
C ASN A 446 12.76 6.59 16.28
N THR A 447 11.93 6.37 17.31
CA THR A 447 11.08 7.44 17.89
C THR A 447 11.78 8.39 18.85
N ASP A 448 12.99 8.06 19.28
CA ASP A 448 13.66 8.75 20.40
C ASP A 448 14.56 9.90 19.95
N ARG A 449 14.60 10.22 18.66
CA ARG A 449 15.47 11.27 18.10
C ARG A 449 14.70 12.54 17.78
N ILE A 450 15.34 13.69 18.01
CA ILE A 450 14.85 15.03 17.62
C ILE A 450 15.99 15.78 16.91
N PRO A 451 15.70 16.74 16.02
CA PRO A 451 16.74 17.45 15.28
C PRO A 451 17.50 18.47 16.15
N VAL A 452 16.83 19.17 17.07
CA VAL A 452 17.40 20.30 17.85
C VAL A 452 17.73 19.90 19.29
N ALA A 453 18.53 20.69 20.00
CA ALA A 453 18.72 20.52 21.45
C ALA A 453 17.44 20.92 22.21
N GLU A 454 17.04 20.12 23.20
CA GLU A 454 15.82 20.35 24.00
C GLU A 454 15.78 21.74 24.65
N VAL A 455 16.93 22.24 25.10
CA VAL A 455 17.05 23.55 25.75
C VAL A 455 16.66 24.73 24.84
N THR A 456 16.66 24.54 23.52
CA THR A 456 16.28 25.58 22.55
C THR A 456 14.78 25.62 22.28
N LEU A 457 14.02 24.58 22.71
CA LEU A 457 12.59 24.46 22.42
C LEU A 457 11.75 25.61 23.00
N GLN A 458 12.20 26.19 24.12
CA GLN A 458 11.54 27.33 24.78
C GLN A 458 11.53 28.62 23.93
N ASP A 459 12.45 28.75 22.97
CA ASP A 459 12.57 29.94 22.12
C ASP A 459 11.69 29.85 20.87
N TYR A 460 11.16 28.67 20.56
CA TYR A 460 10.21 28.49 19.46
C TYR A 460 8.78 28.80 19.92
N ARG A 461 8.08 29.65 19.16
CA ARG A 461 6.65 29.86 19.35
C ARG A 461 5.83 28.66 18.90
N LEU A 462 6.26 28.01 17.81
CA LEU A 462 5.59 26.87 17.22
C LEU A 462 6.62 25.84 16.72
N VAL A 463 6.31 24.57 16.96
CA VAL A 463 7.05 23.42 16.42
C VAL A 463 6.12 22.56 15.58
N PHE A 464 6.46 22.45 14.30
CA PHE A 464 5.82 21.58 13.32
C PHE A 464 6.71 20.36 13.07
N ASP A 465 6.10 19.18 12.99
CA ASP A 465 6.79 17.94 12.63
C ASP A 465 6.05 17.24 11.49
N SER A 466 6.71 17.04 10.35
CA SER A 466 6.13 16.32 9.20
C SER A 466 5.95 14.82 9.47
N VAL A 467 6.66 14.27 10.46
CA VAL A 467 6.49 12.89 10.88
C VAL A 467 5.11 12.74 11.51
N TYR A 468 4.33 11.81 10.96
CA TYR A 468 2.99 11.48 11.46
C TYR A 468 2.91 10.11 12.15
N THR A 469 3.94 9.26 12.02
CA THR A 469 3.99 7.94 12.67
C THR A 469 5.23 7.85 13.56
N PRO A 470 5.11 8.03 14.88
CA PRO A 470 3.88 8.19 15.67
C PRO A 470 3.25 9.60 15.56
N ARG A 471 1.97 9.72 15.94
CA ARG A 471 1.23 11.01 15.91
C ARG A 471 1.87 12.10 16.77
N LYS A 472 2.40 11.71 17.93
CA LYS A 472 3.06 12.59 18.90
C LYS A 472 4.51 12.12 19.07
N THR A 473 5.40 12.65 18.23
CA THR A 473 6.85 12.38 18.28
C THR A 473 7.47 12.94 19.55
N ARG A 474 8.71 12.51 19.87
CA ARG A 474 9.46 13.10 20.98
C ARG A 474 9.60 14.62 20.82
N LEU A 475 9.90 15.10 19.60
CA LEU A 475 9.99 16.53 19.30
C LEU A 475 8.74 17.30 19.73
N LEU A 476 7.55 16.80 19.36
CA LEU A 476 6.30 17.45 19.71
C LEU A 476 5.99 17.37 21.22
N LYS A 477 6.35 16.27 21.90
CA LYS A 477 6.18 16.16 23.37
C LYS A 477 7.04 17.18 24.10
N ASP A 478 8.32 17.25 23.73
CA ASP A 478 9.29 18.12 24.40
C ASP A 478 8.99 19.60 24.11
N ALA A 479 8.56 19.92 22.88
CA ALA A 479 8.14 21.27 22.50
C ALA A 479 6.91 21.75 23.26
N GLU A 480 5.90 20.88 23.42
CA GLU A 480 4.71 21.20 24.21
C GLU A 480 5.05 21.43 25.68
N ALA A 481 5.94 20.60 26.26
CA ALA A 481 6.44 20.77 27.62
C ALA A 481 7.21 22.09 27.82
N ALA A 482 7.91 22.55 26.77
CA ALA A 482 8.58 23.85 26.74
C ALA A 482 7.64 25.04 26.46
N GLY A 483 6.33 24.81 26.28
CA GLY A 483 5.31 25.85 26.08
C GLY A 483 5.11 26.30 24.63
N ALA A 484 5.70 25.60 23.65
CA ALA A 484 5.50 25.88 22.24
C ALA A 484 4.13 25.36 21.76
N ILE A 485 3.58 26.01 20.72
CA ILE A 485 2.44 25.48 19.98
C ILE A 485 2.93 24.31 19.14
N ILE A 486 2.23 23.17 19.16
CA ILE A 486 2.63 22.01 18.38
C ILE A 486 1.70 21.77 17.20
N VAL A 487 2.26 21.36 16.07
CA VAL A 487 1.51 20.93 14.90
C VAL A 487 2.02 19.56 14.46
N SER A 488 1.17 18.55 14.61
CA SER A 488 1.47 17.18 14.22
C SER A 488 1.44 17.00 12.71
N GLY A 489 2.29 16.11 12.19
CA GLY A 489 2.31 15.72 10.79
C GLY A 489 0.99 15.13 10.30
N VAL A 490 0.12 14.67 11.21
CA VAL A 490 -1.25 14.23 10.88
C VAL A 490 -2.05 15.36 10.23
N GLU A 491 -1.90 16.62 10.67
CA GLU A 491 -2.61 17.75 10.05
C GLU A 491 -2.12 18.01 8.62
N MET A 492 -0.81 17.97 8.40
CA MET A 492 -0.25 18.07 7.06
C MET A 492 -0.72 16.89 6.19
N PHE A 493 -0.66 15.66 6.70
CA PHE A 493 -1.06 14.44 6.00
C PHE A 493 -2.53 14.50 5.55
N LEU A 494 -3.43 14.94 6.42
CA LEU A 494 -4.85 15.09 6.11
C LEU A 494 -5.07 16.16 5.03
N ARG A 495 -4.51 17.36 5.21
CA ARG A 495 -4.70 18.48 4.26
C ARG A 495 -4.11 18.19 2.88
N GLN A 496 -2.94 17.56 2.81
CA GLN A 496 -2.35 17.19 1.52
C GLN A 496 -3.17 16.10 0.83
N ALA A 497 -3.77 15.18 1.60
CA ALA A 497 -4.63 14.12 1.07
C ALA A 497 -5.96 14.67 0.57
N ILE A 498 -6.53 15.67 1.24
CA ILE A 498 -7.70 16.44 0.76
C ILE A 498 -7.38 17.07 -0.60
N GLY A 499 -6.25 17.77 -0.72
CA GLY A 499 -5.81 18.35 -1.99
C GLY A 499 -5.62 17.31 -3.10
N GLN A 500 -5.06 16.14 -2.75
CA GLN A 500 -4.91 15.01 -3.66
C GLN A 500 -6.25 14.47 -4.13
N LEU A 501 -7.19 14.25 -3.22
CA LEU A 501 -8.52 13.75 -3.56
C LEU A 501 -9.26 14.71 -4.51
N ASN A 502 -9.15 16.01 -4.26
CA ASN A 502 -9.73 17.03 -5.14
C ASN A 502 -9.14 16.92 -6.56
N LEU A 503 -7.83 16.74 -6.68
CA LEU A 503 -7.15 16.56 -7.97
C LEU A 503 -7.49 15.21 -8.64
N PHE A 504 -7.54 14.12 -7.88
CA PHE A 504 -7.83 12.76 -8.40
C PHE A 504 -9.26 12.63 -8.93
N THR A 505 -10.21 13.30 -8.29
CA THR A 505 -11.64 13.09 -8.53
C THR A 505 -12.32 14.25 -9.24
N GLY A 506 -11.73 15.46 -9.20
CA GLY A 506 -12.38 16.70 -9.60
C GLY A 506 -13.57 17.09 -8.72
N LYS A 507 -13.75 16.43 -7.56
CA LYS A 507 -14.83 16.67 -6.60
C LYS A 507 -14.26 17.29 -5.33
N GLU A 508 -15.09 18.02 -4.59
CA GLU A 508 -14.74 18.53 -3.27
C GLU A 508 -14.63 17.39 -2.24
N ALA A 509 -13.53 17.37 -1.49
CA ALA A 509 -13.26 16.39 -0.46
C ALA A 509 -14.16 16.61 0.78
N PRO A 510 -14.76 15.54 1.34
CA PRO A 510 -15.50 15.64 2.58
C PRO A 510 -14.53 15.71 3.77
N GLU A 511 -14.02 16.90 4.09
CA GLU A 511 -12.92 17.09 5.04
C GLU A 511 -13.18 16.50 6.43
N GLU A 512 -14.38 16.70 6.99
CA GLU A 512 -14.75 16.16 8.31
C GLU A 512 -14.71 14.63 8.32
N PHE A 513 -15.25 14.00 7.27
CA PHE A 513 -15.21 12.54 7.14
C PHE A 513 -13.79 11.99 7.04
N MET A 514 -12.92 12.66 6.27
CA MET A 514 -11.50 12.30 6.17
C MET A 514 -10.77 12.48 7.51
N ARG A 515 -11.11 13.55 8.25
CA ARG A 515 -10.58 13.83 9.58
C ARG A 515 -10.96 12.75 10.59
N ASP A 516 -12.22 12.32 10.61
CA ASP A 516 -12.71 11.27 11.52
C ASP A 516 -12.01 9.94 11.27
N ILE A 517 -11.85 9.56 10.00
CA ILE A 517 -11.13 8.32 9.61
C ILE A 517 -9.71 8.35 10.14
N ILE A 518 -8.98 9.42 9.89
CA ILE A 518 -7.55 9.45 10.20
C ILE A 518 -7.33 9.52 11.71
N LEU A 519 -8.14 10.29 12.44
CA LEU A 519 -8.06 10.39 13.89
C LEU A 519 -8.42 9.08 14.60
N ALA A 520 -9.35 8.29 14.06
CA ALA A 520 -9.67 6.96 14.60
C ALA A 520 -8.52 5.95 14.44
N LYS A 521 -7.53 6.24 13.58
CA LYS A 521 -6.38 5.37 13.29
C LYS A 521 -5.08 5.85 13.96
N PHE A 522 -5.12 6.85 14.85
CA PHE A 522 -3.93 7.42 15.52
C PHE A 522 -4.02 7.55 17.03
#